data_AF-A0A2E7HSQ4-F1
#
_entry.id   AF-A0A2E7HSQ4-F1
#
_cell.length_a   1.000
_cell.length_b   1.000
_cell.length_c   1.000
_cell.angle_alpha   90.00
_cell.angle_beta   90.00
_cell.angle_gamma   90.00
#
_symmetry.space_group_name_H-M   'P 1'
#
loop_
_entity.id
_entity.type
_entity.pdbx_description
1 polymer ?
#
loop_
_entity_poly.entity_id
_entity_poly.type
_entity_poly.pdbx_seq_one_letter_code
_entity_poly.pdbx_strand_id
1 'polypeptide(L)' 'MNPGGIKTAMTRMPPIEDIDMDLLLRQNPLTPFVEPEAVAGLIAYLASDEGRHINGEHVRIDGAALA' A
#
# COMPACT_ATOMS: atom_id res chain seq x y z
N MET A 1 -6.33 7.60 4.02
CA MET A 1 -5.03 6.98 3.69
C MET A 1 -5.30 5.89 2.67
N ASN A 2 -4.50 5.86 1.61
CA ASN A 2 -4.71 5.00 0.45
C ASN A 2 -3.49 4.08 0.30
N PRO A 3 -3.55 2.83 0.79
CA PRO A 3 -2.46 1.88 0.66
C PRO A 3 -2.43 1.23 -0.74
N GLY A 4 -1.25 0.81 -1.16
CA GLY A 4 -1.04 0.00 -2.37
C GLY A 4 -1.04 -1.49 -2.05
N GLY A 5 -0.17 -2.26 -2.72
CA GLY A 5 0.00 -3.70 -2.45
C GLY A 5 0.48 -3.99 -1.03
N ILE A 6 -0.44 -4.31 -0.10
CA ILE A 6 -0.12 -4.74 1.27
C ILE A 6 -0.53 -6.20 1.45
N LYS A 7 0.38 -7.03 1.95
CA LYS A 7 0.15 -8.45 2.22
C LYS A 7 -0.82 -8.62 3.39
N THR A 8 -2.08 -8.85 3.05
CA THR A 8 -3.14 -9.15 4.00
C THR A 8 -3.93 -10.36 3.52
N ALA A 9 -4.92 -10.80 4.30
CA ALA A 9 -5.86 -11.81 3.83
C ALA A 9 -6.63 -11.35 2.57
N MET A 10 -6.84 -10.05 2.39
CA MET A 10 -7.56 -9.49 1.22
C MET A 10 -6.78 -9.61 -0.09
N THR A 11 -5.45 -9.61 -0.02
CA THR A 11 -4.57 -9.69 -1.20
C THR A 11 -4.04 -11.09 -1.45
N ARG A 12 -4.50 -12.09 -0.68
CA ARG A 12 -4.10 -13.48 -0.89
C ARG A 12 -4.77 -13.99 -2.16
N MET A 13 -3.97 -14.26 -3.18
CA MET A 13 -4.47 -14.82 -4.42
C MET A 13 -4.62 -16.34 -4.30
N PRO A 14 -5.69 -16.94 -4.87
CA PRO A 14 -5.72 -18.38 -5.09
C PRO A 14 -4.58 -18.77 -6.06
N PRO A 15 -4.18 -20.05 -6.09
CA PRO A 15 -3.26 -20.51 -7.12
C PRO A 15 -3.89 -20.31 -8.51
N ILE A 16 -3.17 -19.62 -9.39
CA ILE A 16 -3.54 -19.37 -10.79
C ILE A 16 -2.45 -20.03 -11.65
N GLU A 17 -2.87 -20.86 -12.59
CA GLU A 17 -1.97 -21.49 -13.57
C GLU A 17 -1.50 -20.44 -14.58
N ASP A 18 -0.22 -20.50 -14.97
CA ASP A 18 0.39 -19.60 -15.96
C ASP A 18 0.24 -18.09 -15.66
N ILE A 19 0.32 -17.68 -14.38
CA ILE A 19 0.22 -16.27 -14.02
C ILE A 19 1.43 -15.46 -14.51
N ASP A 20 1.16 -14.35 -15.21
CA ASP A 20 2.17 -13.37 -15.58
C ASP A 20 2.44 -12.43 -14.39
N MET A 21 3.45 -12.79 -13.59
CA MET A 21 3.84 -12.02 -12.41
C MET A 21 4.39 -10.64 -12.75
N ASP A 22 5.01 -10.48 -13.93
CA ASP A 22 5.57 -9.20 -14.34
C ASP A 22 4.44 -8.21 -14.67
N LEU A 23 3.41 -8.67 -15.39
CA LEU A 23 2.21 -7.87 -15.63
C LEU A 23 1.47 -7.54 -14.33
N LEU A 24 1.35 -8.52 -13.43
CA LEU A 24 0.67 -8.34 -12.15
C LEU A 24 1.37 -7.32 -11.25
N LEU A 25 2.69 -7.43 -11.14
CA LEU A 25 3.49 -6.56 -10.26
C LEU A 25 3.77 -5.19 -10.87
N ARG A 26 3.53 -5.00 -12.19
CA ARG A 26 3.68 -3.71 -12.88
C ARG A 26 2.90 -2.56 -12.23
N GLN A 27 1.82 -2.86 -11.51
CA GLN A 27 1.02 -1.88 -10.78
C GLN A 27 1.72 -1.32 -9.52
N ASN A 28 2.88 -1.86 -9.12
CA ASN A 28 3.64 -1.40 -7.97
C ASN A 28 5.08 -1.05 -8.42
N PRO A 29 5.29 0.14 -9.01
CA PRO A 29 6.51 0.46 -9.74
C PRO A 29 7.77 0.59 -8.88
N LEU A 30 7.64 0.99 -7.60
CA LEU A 30 8.80 1.18 -6.72
C LEU A 30 9.11 -0.01 -5.83
N THR A 31 8.09 -0.75 -5.40
CA THR A 31 8.22 -1.86 -4.45
C THR A 31 7.20 -2.94 -4.77
N PRO A 32 7.50 -4.23 -4.54
CA PRO A 32 6.48 -5.28 -4.57
C PRO A 32 5.46 -5.09 -3.43
N PHE A 33 4.54 -6.03 -3.28
CA PHE A 33 3.64 -6.01 -2.13
C PHE A 33 4.46 -6.11 -0.83
N VAL A 34 4.14 -5.27 0.15
CA VAL A 34 4.87 -5.13 1.42
C VAL A 34 4.04 -5.61 2.61
N GLU A 35 4.70 -5.84 3.74
CA GLU A 35 4.02 -6.23 4.99
C GLU A 35 3.23 -5.05 5.60
N PRO A 36 2.22 -5.30 6.46
CA PRO A 36 1.40 -4.25 7.08
C PRO A 36 2.18 -3.15 7.82
N GLU A 37 3.38 -3.46 8.32
CA GLU A 37 4.27 -2.52 8.99
C GLU A 37 4.65 -1.33 8.11
N ALA A 38 4.63 -1.50 6.78
CA ALA A 38 4.92 -0.44 5.83
C ALA A 38 3.94 0.75 5.93
N VAL A 39 2.70 0.54 6.39
CA VAL A 39 1.71 1.62 6.58
C VAL A 39 1.59 2.09 8.03
N ALA A 40 2.11 1.32 8.98
CA ALA A 40 1.94 1.58 10.42
C ALA A 40 2.51 2.94 10.85
N GLY A 41 3.68 3.31 10.34
CA GLY A 41 4.32 4.59 10.65
C GLY A 41 3.49 5.80 10.21
N LEU A 42 2.90 5.74 9.01
CA LEU A 42 2.04 6.81 8.52
C LEU A 42 0.74 6.90 9.35
N ILE A 43 0.15 5.76 9.71
CA ILE A 43 -1.04 5.73 10.59
C ILE A 43 -0.72 6.39 11.92
N ALA A 44 0.39 5.99 12.56
CA ALA A 44 0.81 6.53 13.83
C ALA A 44 1.03 8.05 13.74
N TYR A 45 1.68 8.54 12.68
CA TYR A 45 1.88 9.97 12.44
C TYR A 45 0.55 10.72 12.27
N LEU A 46 -0.36 10.22 11.43
CA LEU A 46 -1.66 10.87 11.22
C LEU A 46 -2.54 10.87 12.47
N ALA A 47 -2.38 9.87 13.35
CA ALA A 47 -3.10 9.77 14.62
C ALA A 47 -2.46 10.57 15.76
N SER A 48 -1.25 11.10 15.56
CA SER A 48 -0.48 11.81 16.57
C SER A 48 -0.72 13.32 16.58
N ASP A 49 -0.22 14.01 17.61
CA ASP A 49 -0.26 15.47 17.71
C ASP A 49 0.57 16.15 16.59
N GLU A 50 1.55 15.46 16.03
CA GLU A 50 2.34 15.90 14.89
C GLU A 50 1.48 16.01 13.62
N GLY A 51 0.46 15.17 13.49
CA GLY A 51 -0.50 15.17 12.38
C GLY A 51 -1.64 16.18 12.51
N ARG A 52 -1.74 16.94 13.60
CA ARG A 52 -2.97 17.68 14.01
C ARG A 52 -3.53 18.68 13.00
N HIS A 53 -2.74 19.10 12.02
CA HIS A 53 -3.15 20.09 11.00
C HIS A 53 -3.42 19.47 9.63
N ILE A 54 -3.36 18.14 9.51
CA ILE A 54 -3.72 17.41 8.30
C ILE A 54 -5.19 17.00 8.44
N ASN A 55 -6.07 17.58 7.63
CA ASN A 55 -7.51 17.29 7.68
C ASN A 55 -8.12 17.27 6.28
N GLY A 56 -9.12 16.40 6.08
CA GLY A 56 -9.81 16.24 4.79
C GLY A 56 -8.94 15.69 3.65
N GLU A 57 -7.77 15.14 3.95
CA GLU A 57 -6.75 14.78 2.95
C GLU A 57 -6.62 13.26 2.74
N HIS A 58 -6.24 12.87 1.52
CA HIS A 58 -5.96 11.49 1.14
C HIS A 58 -4.45 11.26 0.98
N VAL A 59 -3.78 10.85 2.05
CA VAL A 59 -2.35 10.48 1.96
C VAL A 59 -2.18 9.11 1.31
N ARG A 60 -1.44 9.06 0.19
CA ARG A 60 -1.10 7.82 -0.53
C ARG A 60 0.19 7.20 0.02
N ILE A 61 0.16 5.88 0.20
CA ILE A 61 1.31 5.05 0.55
C ILE A 61 1.25 3.77 -0.27
N ASP A 62 1.38 3.94 -1.58
CA ASP A 62 0.96 2.96 -2.59
C ASP A 62 2.09 2.42 -3.48
N GLY A 63 3.35 2.65 -3.10
CA GLY A 63 4.49 2.23 -3.93
C GLY A 63 4.51 2.91 -5.30
N ALA A 64 3.91 4.10 -5.42
CA ALA A 64 3.73 4.89 -6.63
C ALA A 64 2.79 4.26 -7.69
N ALA A 65 1.82 3.45 -7.26
CA ALA A 65 0.83 2.83 -8.15
C ALA A 65 0.03 3.84 -9.01
N LEU A 66 -0.16 5.07 -8.52
CA LEU A 66 -0.88 6.15 -9.22
C LEU A 66 0.01 7.39 -9.45
N ALA A 67 1.32 7.22 -9.65
CA ALA A 67 2.25 8.31 -9.92
C ALA A 67 2.42 8.61 -11.42
#